data_AF-G5LMD0-F1
#
_entry.id   AF-G5LMD0-F1
#
_cell.length_a   1.000
_cell.length_b   1.000
_cell.length_c   1.000
_cell.angle_alpha   90.00
_cell.angle_beta   90.00
_cell.angle_gamma   90.00
#
_symmetry.space_group_name_H-M   'P 1'
#
loop_
_entity.id
_entity.type
_entity.pdbx_description
1 polymer ?
#
loop_
_entity_poly.entity_id
_entity_poly.type
_entity_poly.pdbx_seq_one_letter_code
_entity_poly.pdbx_strand_id
1 'polypeptide(L)'
;RAGQYSNFIWDYHCFSGIDHIENPDEDGIFKIVNDYTGDGWNDQVDDEMGNFDYLMGENIDFRNHAVTEEIKYWARWVMEQTHCDGFRLDAVKHIPAWFYKEWIEHVQAVAPKPLFIVAEYWSHEVDKLQTYIDQVDGKTMLFDAPLQMKFHEASRQGAEYDMRHIFTDTLVEADPFHAVTLVANHDTQPLQALEALKRQ
;
A
#
# COMPACT_ATOMS: atom_id res chain seq x y z
N ARG A 1 -26.99 -3.54 -3.43
CA ARG A 1 -27.40 -2.13 -3.70
C ARG A 1 -28.29 -1.97 -4.95
N ALA A 2 -29.07 -2.99 -5.37
CA ALA A 2 -29.92 -2.91 -6.59
C ALA A 2 -29.25 -2.25 -7.82
N GLY A 3 -27.92 -2.38 -7.97
CA GLY A 3 -27.15 -1.76 -9.06
C GLY A 3 -26.85 -0.26 -8.90
N GLN A 4 -27.16 0.38 -7.78
CA GLN A 4 -26.85 1.80 -7.61
C GLN A 4 -25.33 2.03 -7.52
N TYR A 5 -24.83 2.90 -8.40
CA TYR A 5 -23.43 3.30 -8.62
C TYR A 5 -22.54 2.29 -9.34
N SER A 6 -22.64 1.00 -9.02
CA SER A 6 -21.97 -0.07 -9.76
C SER A 6 -22.82 -1.34 -9.78
N ASN A 7 -22.78 -2.05 -10.91
CA ASN A 7 -23.40 -3.36 -11.11
C ASN A 7 -22.40 -4.51 -10.90
N PHE A 8 -21.14 -4.20 -10.60
CA PHE A 8 -20.13 -5.22 -10.36
C PHE A 8 -20.48 -6.03 -9.11
N ILE A 9 -20.28 -7.35 -9.21
CA ILE A 9 -20.55 -8.29 -8.14
C ILE A 9 -19.21 -8.94 -7.78
N TRP A 10 -18.80 -8.77 -6.54
CA TRP A 10 -17.64 -9.46 -5.98
C TRP A 10 -18.03 -10.90 -5.64
N ASP A 11 -17.34 -11.85 -6.25
CA ASP A 11 -17.46 -13.28 -5.97
C ASP A 11 -16.07 -13.89 -5.77
N TYR A 12 -15.98 -15.20 -5.56
CA TYR A 12 -14.71 -15.87 -5.28
C TYR A 12 -13.69 -15.80 -6.45
N HIS A 13 -14.10 -15.44 -7.67
CA HIS A 13 -13.17 -15.21 -8.78
C HIS A 13 -12.44 -13.88 -8.68
N CYS A 14 -12.88 -13.00 -7.76
CA CYS A 14 -12.27 -11.69 -7.53
C CYS A 14 -11.14 -11.74 -6.50
N PHE A 15 -10.92 -12.89 -5.86
CA PHE A 15 -10.03 -13.04 -4.72
C PHE A 15 -9.03 -14.18 -4.91
N SER A 16 -7.82 -14.02 -4.36
CA SER A 16 -6.75 -15.01 -4.41
C SER A 16 -6.60 -15.81 -3.12
N GLY A 17 -7.08 -15.29 -1.98
CA GLY A 17 -7.01 -15.98 -0.70
C GLY A 17 -7.89 -15.38 0.41
N ILE A 18 -8.01 -16.13 1.51
CA ILE A 18 -8.77 -15.80 2.72
C ILE A 18 -8.03 -16.31 3.97
N ASP A 19 -8.36 -15.77 5.15
CA ASP A 19 -7.78 -16.15 6.45
C ASP A 19 -8.66 -17.10 7.27
N HIS A 20 -9.89 -17.33 6.83
CA HIS A 20 -10.88 -18.09 7.58
C HIS A 20 -11.75 -18.92 6.65
N ILE A 21 -12.00 -20.18 7.02
CA ILE A 21 -12.97 -21.06 6.40
C ILE A 21 -14.01 -21.50 7.43
N GLU A 22 -15.28 -21.59 7.03
CA GLU A 22 -16.38 -21.96 7.95
C GLU A 22 -16.69 -23.47 7.95
N ASN A 23 -16.12 -24.26 7.01
CA ASN A 23 -16.35 -25.71 6.94
C ASN A 23 -15.16 -26.46 6.29
N PRO A 24 -14.22 -27.01 7.09
CA PRO A 24 -14.16 -26.92 8.56
C PRO A 24 -13.96 -25.47 9.05
N ASP A 25 -14.36 -25.18 10.29
CA ASP A 25 -14.11 -23.90 10.97
C ASP A 25 -12.62 -23.81 11.34
N GLU A 26 -11.84 -23.07 10.57
CA GLU A 26 -10.38 -23.01 10.70
C GLU A 26 -9.83 -21.65 10.28
N ASP A 27 -8.90 -21.12 11.09
CA ASP A 27 -8.09 -19.95 10.76
C ASP A 27 -6.76 -20.39 10.13
N GLY A 28 -6.37 -19.77 9.03
CA GLY A 28 -5.16 -20.09 8.29
C GLY A 28 -5.09 -19.33 6.98
N ILE A 29 -3.94 -19.32 6.30
CA ILE A 29 -3.84 -18.67 4.99
C ILE A 29 -4.28 -19.67 3.92
N PHE A 30 -5.48 -19.47 3.40
CA PHE A 30 -6.06 -20.33 2.37
C PHE A 30 -5.99 -19.65 1.01
N LYS A 31 -5.49 -20.37 0.01
CA LYS A 31 -5.50 -19.93 -1.39
C LYS A 31 -6.81 -20.36 -2.05
N ILE A 32 -7.51 -19.43 -2.68
CA ILE A 32 -8.68 -19.73 -3.51
C ILE A 32 -8.19 -20.24 -4.86
N VAL A 33 -8.72 -21.38 -5.32
CA VAL A 33 -8.44 -21.91 -6.66
C VAL A 33 -9.54 -21.45 -7.62
N ASN A 34 -9.19 -20.59 -8.57
CA ASN A 34 -10.08 -20.07 -9.61
C ASN A 34 -9.32 -19.93 -10.95
N ASP A 35 -9.97 -19.34 -11.95
CA ASP A 35 -9.42 -19.19 -13.31
C ASP A 35 -8.14 -18.32 -13.39
N TYR A 36 -7.87 -17.50 -12.36
CA TYR A 36 -6.76 -16.54 -12.32
C TYR A 36 -5.63 -16.96 -11.36
N THR A 37 -5.93 -17.80 -10.37
CA THR A 37 -4.97 -18.19 -9.31
C THR A 37 -4.15 -19.44 -9.62
N GLY A 38 -4.33 -20.03 -10.80
CA GLY A 38 -3.64 -21.26 -11.23
C GLY A 38 -2.12 -21.21 -11.03
N ASP A 39 -1.51 -20.05 -11.29
CA ASP A 39 -0.05 -19.88 -11.22
C ASP A 39 0.48 -19.49 -9.83
N GLY A 40 -0.37 -19.09 -8.87
CA GLY A 40 0.14 -18.63 -7.57
C GLY A 40 -0.61 -17.46 -6.95
N TRP A 41 0.07 -16.81 -6.01
CA TRP A 41 -0.19 -15.43 -5.59
C TRP A 41 0.21 -14.46 -6.71
N ASN A 42 -0.09 -13.17 -6.56
CA ASN A 42 0.44 -12.17 -7.47
C ASN A 42 1.97 -12.04 -7.35
N ASP A 43 2.62 -11.78 -8.48
CA ASP A 43 4.03 -11.41 -8.52
C ASP A 43 4.22 -9.88 -8.43
N GLN A 44 5.46 -9.42 -8.21
CA GLN A 44 5.81 -8.00 -8.01
C GLN A 44 5.13 -7.34 -6.79
N VAL A 45 5.02 -8.12 -5.72
CA VAL A 45 4.75 -7.70 -4.35
C VAL A 45 6.05 -7.82 -3.53
N ASP A 46 6.08 -7.32 -2.29
CA ASP A 46 7.26 -7.47 -1.43
C ASP A 46 7.59 -8.96 -1.21
N ASP A 47 8.89 -9.26 -1.12
CA ASP A 47 9.43 -10.61 -0.98
C ASP A 47 9.54 -11.07 0.49
N GLU A 48 9.17 -10.21 1.45
CA GLU A 48 9.01 -10.56 2.85
C GLU A 48 8.08 -11.79 2.99
N MET A 49 8.50 -12.76 3.81
CA MET A 49 7.84 -14.07 3.95
C MET A 49 7.74 -14.90 2.64
N GLY A 50 8.51 -14.54 1.62
CA GLY A 50 8.60 -15.21 0.31
C GLY A 50 7.70 -14.59 -0.77
N ASN A 51 6.48 -14.18 -0.41
CA ASN A 51 5.55 -13.42 -1.25
C ASN A 51 4.51 -12.77 -0.33
N PHE A 52 4.48 -11.44 -0.28
CA PHE A 52 3.61 -10.72 0.65
C PHE A 52 2.30 -10.21 0.04
N ASP A 53 1.76 -10.90 -0.98
CA ASP A 53 0.45 -10.58 -1.60
C ASP A 53 -0.69 -10.70 -0.56
N TYR A 54 -0.69 -11.76 0.24
CA TYR A 54 -1.71 -11.96 1.27
C TYR A 54 -1.40 -11.18 2.55
N LEU A 55 -2.34 -10.32 2.98
CA LEU A 55 -2.29 -9.64 4.27
C LEU A 55 -3.42 -10.07 5.21
N MET A 56 -4.68 -9.83 4.85
CA MET A 56 -5.86 -10.13 5.66
C MET A 56 -7.16 -10.09 4.85
N GLY A 57 -8.22 -10.74 5.38
CA GLY A 57 -9.55 -10.76 4.77
C GLY A 57 -9.57 -11.44 3.41
N GLU A 58 -10.46 -11.00 2.52
CA GLU A 58 -10.51 -11.49 1.14
C GLU A 58 -9.48 -10.78 0.26
N ASN A 59 -8.33 -11.44 0.03
CA ASN A 59 -7.23 -10.86 -0.74
C ASN A 59 -7.62 -10.71 -2.22
N ILE A 60 -7.56 -9.49 -2.75
CA ILE A 60 -8.04 -9.16 -4.09
C ILE A 60 -7.10 -9.74 -5.15
N ASP A 61 -7.65 -10.38 -6.18
CA ASP A 61 -6.88 -10.86 -7.32
C ASP A 61 -6.84 -9.81 -8.44
N PHE A 62 -5.71 -9.09 -8.52
CA PHE A 62 -5.49 -8.08 -9.55
C PHE A 62 -5.29 -8.68 -10.96
N ARG A 63 -5.03 -9.98 -11.12
CA ARG A 63 -4.95 -10.61 -12.45
C ARG A 63 -6.32 -10.69 -13.13
N ASN A 64 -7.40 -10.64 -12.36
CA ASN A 64 -8.75 -10.59 -12.91
C ASN A 64 -9.00 -9.19 -13.50
N HIS A 65 -9.03 -9.10 -14.83
CA HIS A 65 -9.23 -7.82 -15.52
C HIS A 65 -10.53 -7.12 -15.09
N ALA A 66 -11.61 -7.86 -14.83
CA ALA A 66 -12.87 -7.29 -14.39
C ALA A 66 -12.73 -6.56 -13.03
N VAL A 67 -11.91 -7.10 -12.12
CA VAL A 67 -11.56 -6.46 -10.84
C VAL A 67 -10.78 -5.17 -11.09
N THR A 68 -9.73 -5.22 -11.92
CA THR A 68 -8.91 -4.03 -12.19
C THR A 68 -9.72 -2.89 -12.81
N GLU A 69 -10.63 -3.20 -13.74
CA GLU A 69 -11.49 -2.21 -14.37
C GLU A 69 -12.55 -1.67 -13.42
N GLU A 70 -13.08 -2.50 -12.51
CA GLU A 70 -13.98 -2.03 -11.47
C GLU A 70 -13.28 -1.07 -10.49
N ILE A 71 -12.05 -1.35 -10.09
CA ILE A 71 -11.29 -0.46 -9.21
C ILE A 71 -10.96 0.86 -9.92
N LYS A 72 -10.61 0.83 -11.22
CA LYS A 72 -10.43 2.04 -12.04
C LYS A 72 -11.75 2.81 -12.17
N TYR A 73 -12.89 2.12 -12.35
CA TYR A 73 -14.22 2.74 -12.37
C TYR A 73 -14.56 3.41 -11.04
N TRP A 74 -14.33 2.72 -9.92
CA TRP A 74 -14.54 3.26 -8.59
C TRP A 74 -13.70 4.52 -8.34
N ALA A 75 -12.44 4.55 -8.78
CA ALA A 75 -11.60 5.73 -8.63
C ALA A 75 -12.18 6.96 -9.35
N ARG A 76 -12.65 6.79 -10.60
CA ARG A 76 -13.34 7.87 -11.34
C ARG A 76 -14.59 8.33 -10.60
N TRP A 77 -15.39 7.40 -10.11
CA TRP A 77 -16.61 7.71 -9.37
C TRP A 77 -16.30 8.49 -8.09
N VAL A 78 -15.30 8.08 -7.29
CA VAL A 78 -14.89 8.80 -6.08
C VAL A 78 -14.43 10.22 -6.40
N MET A 79 -13.62 10.39 -7.45
CA MET A 79 -13.17 11.72 -7.89
C MET A 79 -14.34 12.62 -8.30
N GLU A 80 -15.32 12.08 -9.02
CA GLU A 80 -16.52 12.81 -9.43
C GLU A 80 -17.41 13.19 -8.23
N GLN A 81 -17.56 12.29 -7.25
CA GLN A 81 -18.43 12.54 -6.10
C GLN A 81 -17.81 13.46 -5.05
N THR A 82 -16.49 13.36 -4.84
CA THR A 82 -15.80 14.05 -3.75
C THR A 82 -15.03 15.27 -4.20
N HIS A 83 -14.71 15.37 -5.50
CA HIS A 83 -13.81 16.38 -6.05
C HIS A 83 -12.46 16.42 -5.34
N CYS A 84 -11.94 15.25 -4.95
CA CYS A 84 -10.64 15.14 -4.31
C CYS A 84 -9.50 15.57 -5.24
N ASP A 85 -8.41 16.01 -4.62
CA ASP A 85 -7.21 16.55 -5.30
C ASP A 85 -6.04 15.57 -5.27
N GLY A 86 -6.27 14.35 -4.80
CA GLY A 86 -5.23 13.37 -4.57
C GLY A 86 -5.71 12.13 -3.84
N PHE A 87 -4.76 11.19 -3.68
CA PHE A 87 -4.97 9.90 -3.04
C PHE A 87 -3.84 9.58 -2.06
N ARG A 88 -4.21 8.93 -0.94
CA ARG A 88 -3.28 8.14 -0.12
C ARG A 88 -3.56 6.67 -0.42
N LEU A 89 -2.54 5.97 -0.93
CA LEU A 89 -2.62 4.55 -1.24
C LEU A 89 -2.17 3.74 -0.02
N ASP A 90 -2.99 2.78 0.36
CA ASP A 90 -2.80 1.95 1.55
C ASP A 90 -2.05 0.67 1.21
N ALA A 91 -1.22 0.19 2.14
CA ALA A 91 -0.65 -1.16 2.14
C ALA A 91 0.01 -1.56 0.80
N VAL A 92 0.72 -0.63 0.13
CA VAL A 92 1.07 -0.84 -1.28
C VAL A 92 2.13 -1.92 -1.53
N LYS A 93 2.84 -2.33 -0.48
CA LYS A 93 3.79 -3.45 -0.55
C LYS A 93 3.12 -4.81 -0.79
N HIS A 94 1.81 -4.89 -0.56
CA HIS A 94 0.99 -6.10 -0.71
C HIS A 94 0.22 -6.16 -2.03
N ILE A 95 0.19 -5.06 -2.79
CA ILE A 95 -0.53 -4.97 -4.06
C ILE A 95 0.50 -4.89 -5.18
N PRO A 96 0.28 -5.56 -6.33
CA PRO A 96 1.29 -5.59 -7.37
C PRO A 96 1.64 -4.20 -7.90
N ALA A 97 2.93 -3.89 -7.95
CA ALA A 97 3.39 -2.55 -8.37
C ALA A 97 2.90 -2.18 -9.78
N TRP A 98 2.81 -3.15 -10.69
CA TRP A 98 2.28 -2.94 -12.04
C TRP A 98 0.83 -2.45 -12.03
N PHE A 99 0.00 -2.92 -11.09
CA PHE A 99 -1.39 -2.49 -10.98
C PHE A 99 -1.45 -1.03 -10.54
N TYR A 100 -0.69 -0.66 -9.51
CA TYR A 100 -0.66 0.74 -9.07
C TYR A 100 -0.11 1.67 -10.14
N LYS A 101 0.89 1.25 -10.90
CA LYS A 101 1.37 2.00 -12.07
C LYS A 101 0.23 2.29 -13.05
N GLU A 102 -0.49 1.26 -13.50
CA GLU A 102 -1.63 1.43 -14.41
C GLU A 102 -2.76 2.26 -13.80
N TRP A 103 -3.04 2.05 -12.52
CA TRP A 103 -4.11 2.76 -11.82
C TRP A 103 -3.77 4.25 -11.67
N ILE A 104 -2.53 4.59 -11.29
CA ILE A 104 -2.04 5.97 -11.20
C ILE A 104 -2.11 6.64 -12.57
N GLU A 105 -1.63 5.98 -13.62
CA GLU A 105 -1.72 6.49 -15.00
C GLU A 105 -3.18 6.75 -15.40
N HIS A 106 -4.08 5.83 -15.05
CA HIS A 106 -5.49 5.98 -15.32
C HIS A 106 -6.11 7.20 -14.62
N VAL A 107 -5.93 7.33 -13.30
CA VAL A 107 -6.54 8.45 -12.55
C VAL A 107 -5.95 9.79 -12.94
N GLN A 108 -4.64 9.86 -13.24
CA GLN A 108 -4.00 11.08 -13.74
C GLN A 108 -4.53 11.47 -15.13
N ALA A 109 -4.76 10.50 -16.02
CA ALA A 109 -5.26 10.77 -17.38
C ALA A 109 -6.70 11.30 -17.40
N VAL A 110 -7.55 10.86 -16.47
CA VAL A 110 -8.97 11.26 -16.40
C VAL A 110 -9.21 12.44 -15.46
N ALA A 111 -8.24 12.81 -14.63
CA ALA A 111 -8.37 13.95 -13.73
C ALA A 111 -8.36 15.28 -14.49
N PRO A 112 -9.19 16.27 -14.08
CA PRO A 112 -9.17 17.59 -14.68
C PRO A 112 -7.91 18.40 -14.33
N LYS A 113 -7.12 17.93 -13.35
CA LYS A 113 -5.88 18.53 -12.88
C LYS A 113 -4.95 17.44 -12.35
N PRO A 114 -3.62 17.69 -12.28
CA PRO A 114 -2.69 16.75 -11.68
C PRO A 114 -3.11 16.40 -10.24
N LEU A 115 -3.14 15.11 -9.94
CA LEU A 115 -3.44 14.60 -8.61
C LEU A 115 -2.17 14.42 -7.80
N PHE A 116 -2.21 14.79 -6.52
CA PHE A 116 -1.17 14.43 -5.56
C PHE A 116 -1.38 12.99 -5.09
N ILE A 117 -0.38 12.12 -5.24
CA ILE A 117 -0.50 10.71 -4.84
C ILE A 117 0.68 10.35 -3.94
N VAL A 118 0.35 9.85 -2.75
CA VAL A 118 1.30 9.30 -1.79
C VAL A 118 0.91 7.87 -1.44
N ALA A 119 1.87 6.97 -1.39
CA ALA A 119 1.66 5.57 -1.08
C ALA A 119 2.37 5.14 0.20
N GLU A 120 1.73 4.26 0.94
CA GLU A 120 2.27 3.67 2.15
C GLU A 120 2.96 2.34 1.84
N TYR A 121 4.25 2.43 1.51
CA TYR A 121 5.15 1.28 1.47
C TYR A 121 5.91 1.23 2.80
N TRP A 122 5.42 0.45 3.77
CA TRP A 122 6.01 0.43 5.10
C TRP A 122 7.23 -0.51 5.18
N SER A 123 8.41 0.06 4.90
CA SER A 123 9.73 -0.56 5.07
C SER A 123 10.73 0.48 5.60
N HIS A 124 11.65 0.05 6.47
CA HIS A 124 12.75 0.90 6.94
C HIS A 124 14.01 0.79 6.05
N GLU A 125 13.94 0.02 4.96
CA GLU A 125 15.03 -0.14 3.99
C GLU A 125 14.81 0.81 2.81
N VAL A 126 15.68 1.83 2.66
CA VAL A 126 15.57 2.84 1.59
C VAL A 126 15.61 2.20 0.19
N ASP A 127 16.43 1.17 -0.01
CA ASP A 127 16.56 0.47 -1.29
C ASP A 127 15.24 -0.15 -1.76
N LYS A 128 14.41 -0.67 -0.82
CA LYS A 128 13.08 -1.20 -1.15
C LYS A 128 12.14 -0.08 -1.60
N LEU A 129 12.18 1.07 -0.93
CA LEU A 129 11.37 2.23 -1.29
C LEU A 129 11.74 2.77 -2.68
N GLN A 130 13.04 2.90 -2.97
CA GLN A 130 13.52 3.32 -4.29
C GLN A 130 13.16 2.31 -5.38
N THR A 131 13.29 1.02 -5.10
CA THR A 131 12.87 -0.04 -6.03
C THR A 131 11.39 0.07 -6.38
N TYR A 132 10.52 0.31 -5.39
CA TYR A 132 9.10 0.49 -5.64
C TYR A 132 8.81 1.76 -6.45
N ILE A 133 9.48 2.88 -6.14
CA ILE A 133 9.38 4.13 -6.92
C ILE A 133 9.75 3.85 -8.39
N ASP A 134 10.83 3.11 -8.64
CA ASP A 134 11.24 2.73 -9.99
C ASP A 134 10.22 1.83 -10.70
N GLN A 135 9.63 0.86 -10.00
CA GLN A 135 8.61 -0.04 -10.55
C GLN A 135 7.36 0.70 -11.03
N VAL A 136 7.01 1.81 -10.39
CA VAL A 136 5.87 2.67 -10.77
C VAL A 136 6.30 3.88 -11.61
N ASP A 137 7.52 3.90 -12.13
CA ASP A 137 8.17 4.98 -12.89
C ASP A 137 8.11 6.37 -12.21
N GLY A 138 8.27 6.44 -10.89
CA GLY A 138 8.27 7.71 -10.13
C GLY A 138 6.90 8.40 -10.08
N LYS A 139 5.81 7.70 -10.38
CA LYS A 139 4.48 8.31 -10.49
C LYS A 139 3.77 8.57 -9.15
N THR A 140 4.38 8.16 -8.03
CA THR A 140 3.86 8.38 -6.68
C THR A 140 4.98 8.79 -5.74
N MET A 141 4.62 9.53 -4.70
CA MET A 141 5.48 9.72 -3.53
C MET A 141 5.28 8.56 -2.54
N LEU A 142 6.22 8.35 -1.64
CA LEU A 142 6.14 7.40 -0.53
C LEU A 142 6.28 8.10 0.82
N PHE A 143 5.67 7.52 1.84
CA PHE A 143 5.95 7.93 3.22
C PHE A 143 7.38 7.54 3.63
N ASP A 144 8.11 8.47 4.24
CA ASP A 144 9.46 8.23 4.73
C ASP A 144 9.45 7.50 6.08
N ALA A 145 9.13 6.20 6.02
CA ALA A 145 9.17 5.31 7.17
C ALA A 145 10.58 5.21 7.81
N PRO A 146 11.70 5.19 7.06
CA PRO A 146 13.04 5.24 7.64
C PRO A 146 13.27 6.48 8.52
N LEU A 147 12.88 7.67 8.05
CA LEU A 147 12.99 8.90 8.87
C LEU A 147 12.09 8.85 10.11
N GLN A 148 10.89 8.29 9.99
CA GLN A 148 10.00 8.08 11.14
C GLN A 148 10.67 7.22 12.20
N MET A 149 11.36 6.14 11.81
CA MET A 149 12.14 5.28 12.72
C MET A 149 13.30 6.05 13.36
N LYS A 150 14.01 6.90 12.62
CA LYS A 150 15.08 7.76 13.19
C LYS A 150 14.54 8.69 14.27
N PHE A 151 13.37 9.30 14.06
CA PHE A 151 12.71 10.10 15.10
C PHE A 151 12.33 9.26 16.32
N HIS A 152 11.83 8.04 16.12
CA HIS A 152 11.55 7.11 17.20
C HIS A 152 12.79 6.81 18.03
N GLU A 153 13.89 6.41 17.38
CA GLU A 153 15.16 6.09 18.04
C GLU A 153 15.73 7.28 18.81
N ALA A 154 15.75 8.46 18.18
CA ALA A 154 16.22 9.69 18.82
C ALA A 154 15.39 10.03 20.06
N SER A 155 14.07 9.88 20.00
CA SER A 155 13.20 10.13 21.15
C SER A 155 13.46 9.18 22.33
N ARG A 156 13.89 7.94 22.05
CA ARG A 156 14.22 6.93 23.07
C ARG A 156 15.60 7.13 23.68
N GLN A 157 16.58 7.52 22.87
CA GLN A 157 17.97 7.70 23.29
C GLN A 157 18.22 9.07 23.93
N GLY A 158 17.36 10.06 23.68
CA GLY A 158 17.47 11.38 24.26
C GLY A 158 18.77 12.07 23.86
N ALA A 159 19.53 12.57 24.84
CA ALA A 159 20.77 13.32 24.61
C ALA A 159 21.91 12.47 24.01
N GLU A 160 21.81 11.14 24.07
CA GLU A 160 22.83 10.22 23.55
C GLU A 160 22.71 9.99 22.04
N TYR A 161 21.59 10.37 21.41
CA TYR A 161 21.43 10.23 19.97
C TYR A 161 22.29 11.24 19.21
N ASP A 162 23.08 10.77 18.25
CA ASP A 162 23.87 11.65 17.40
C ASP A 162 23.01 12.27 16.29
N MET A 163 22.55 13.50 16.53
CA MET A 163 21.69 14.26 15.61
C MET A 163 22.30 14.50 14.22
N ARG A 164 23.60 14.30 14.03
CA ARG A 164 24.24 14.39 12.70
C ARG A 164 23.73 13.31 11.74
N HIS A 165 23.18 12.22 12.28
CA HIS A 165 22.71 11.06 11.52
C HIS A 165 21.19 10.99 11.37
N ILE A 166 20.45 12.05 11.75
CA ILE A 166 18.98 12.01 11.77
C ILE A 166 18.37 11.81 10.37
N PHE A 167 19.04 12.27 9.32
CA PHE A 167 18.61 12.08 7.92
C PHE A 167 19.39 10.98 7.20
N THR A 168 20.40 10.37 7.82
CA THR A 168 21.21 9.34 7.18
C THR A 168 20.36 8.09 6.92
N ASP A 169 20.43 7.56 5.70
CA ASP A 169 19.66 6.41 5.24
C ASP A 169 18.15 6.65 5.35
N THR A 170 17.70 7.83 4.89
CA THR A 170 16.27 8.19 4.81
C THR A 170 15.83 8.44 3.38
N LEU A 171 14.53 8.26 3.09
CA LEU A 171 14.04 8.49 1.74
C LEU A 171 14.20 9.96 1.34
N VAL A 172 14.00 10.90 2.27
CA VAL A 172 14.19 12.33 1.98
C VAL A 172 15.64 12.71 1.68
N GLU A 173 16.62 11.96 2.20
CA GLU A 173 18.03 12.16 1.84
C GLU A 173 18.34 11.61 0.45
N ALA A 174 17.82 10.42 0.12
CA ALA A 174 18.10 9.73 -1.13
C ALA A 174 17.31 10.28 -2.32
N ASP A 175 16.02 10.56 -2.12
CA ASP A 175 15.08 11.05 -3.13
C ASP A 175 14.05 12.03 -2.52
N PRO A 176 14.41 13.31 -2.34
CA PRO A 176 13.53 14.31 -1.73
C PRO A 176 12.28 14.63 -2.58
N PHE A 177 12.25 14.29 -3.87
CA PHE A 177 11.11 14.58 -4.73
C PHE A 177 9.98 13.56 -4.59
N HIS A 178 10.30 12.36 -4.11
CA HIS A 178 9.32 11.29 -3.88
C HIS A 178 9.08 11.02 -2.38
N ALA A 179 9.61 11.85 -1.48
CA ALA A 179 9.46 11.66 -0.03
C ALA A 179 8.33 12.51 0.58
N VAL A 180 7.44 11.87 1.34
CA VAL A 180 6.53 12.52 2.27
C VAL A 180 6.98 12.19 3.70
N THR A 181 7.60 13.15 4.36
CA THR A 181 8.12 12.98 5.71
C THR A 181 7.02 13.03 6.76
N LEU A 182 7.09 12.16 7.76
CA LEU A 182 6.18 12.16 8.92
C LEU A 182 6.95 11.92 10.22
N VAL A 183 6.31 12.29 11.34
CA VAL A 183 6.80 11.97 12.70
C VAL A 183 6.04 10.77 13.29
N ALA A 184 4.73 10.70 13.00
CA ALA A 184 3.84 9.63 13.42
C ALA A 184 2.62 9.58 12.50
N ASN A 185 1.91 8.45 12.54
CA ASN A 185 0.65 8.19 11.85
C ASN A 185 -0.27 7.39 12.78
N HIS A 186 -1.38 6.86 12.26
CA HIS A 186 -2.31 6.03 13.02
C HIS A 186 -1.69 4.69 13.45
N ASP A 187 -0.87 4.05 12.60
CA ASP A 187 -0.28 2.73 12.90
C ASP A 187 0.84 2.78 13.95
N THR A 188 1.49 3.94 14.10
CA THR A 188 2.61 4.16 15.05
C THR A 188 2.18 4.64 16.43
N GLN A 189 0.87 4.79 16.67
CA GLN A 189 0.33 5.16 17.97
C GLN A 189 0.47 4.01 19.00
N PRO A 190 0.46 4.31 20.31
CA PRO A 190 0.40 3.29 21.34
C PRO A 190 -0.72 2.28 21.07
N LEU A 191 -0.43 0.99 21.25
CA LEU A 191 -1.36 -0.13 21.07
C LEU A 191 -1.79 -0.39 19.61
N GLN A 192 -1.06 0.11 18.62
CA GLN A 192 -1.30 -0.16 17.20
C GLN A 192 -0.22 -1.06 16.59
N ALA A 193 -0.48 -1.57 15.38
CA ALA A 193 0.32 -2.64 14.76
C ALA A 193 1.81 -2.29 14.58
N LEU A 194 2.13 -1.00 14.44
CA LEU A 194 3.48 -0.49 14.19
C LEU A 194 3.93 0.48 15.30
N GLU A 195 3.48 0.29 16.54
CA GLU A 195 3.71 1.18 17.68
C GLU A 195 5.17 1.70 17.75
N ALA A 196 5.32 3.02 17.60
CA ALA A 196 6.59 3.74 17.67
C ALA A 196 6.52 4.98 18.59
N LEU A 197 5.52 5.08 19.46
CA LEU A 197 5.41 6.14 20.47
C LEU A 197 5.07 5.52 21.82
N LYS A 198 6.02 5.58 22.76
CA LYS A 198 5.70 5.44 24.19
C LYS A 198 5.78 6.82 24.83
N ARG A 199 4.67 7.29 25.39
CA ARG A 199 4.69 8.41 26.34
C ARG A 199 5.58 8.01 27.52
N GLN A 200 6.58 8.85 27.82
CA GLN A 200 7.27 8.82 29.12
C GLN A 200 6.28 9.17 30.24
#